data_AF-L9MVK8-F1
#
_entry.id   AF-L9MVK8-F1
#
_cell.length_a   1.000
_cell.length_b   1.000
_cell.length_c   1.000
_cell.angle_alpha   90.00
_cell.angle_beta   90.00
_cell.angle_gamma   90.00
#
_symmetry.space_group_name_H-M   'P 1'
#
loop_
_entity.id
_entity.type
_entity.pdbx_description
1 polymer ?
#
loop_
_entity_poly.entity_id
_entity_poly.type
_entity_poly.pdbx_seq_one_letter_code
_entity_poly.pdbx_strand_id
1 'polypeptide(L)'
;MAIAITITAESSPLEAIFKSLGAYEREESKLFNELGSELLDQVQLRFIEGVGVDGNPWVQSWRAEMQGGQTLRDKGILMNSYTYNVLPNGVEVGTNVEYAAPLHFGALILPKNGAYITFNVGGQYRRVKQVVLPPRTQLGINPENEESLLNIVGDFINELILRSS
;
A
#
# COMPACT_ATOMS: atom_id res chain seq x y z
N MET A 1 -26.07 12.00 -50.91
CA MET A 1 -25.61 13.02 -49.94
C MET A 1 -24.85 12.31 -48.84
N ALA A 2 -23.58 12.64 -48.64
CA ALA A 2 -22.79 12.13 -47.53
C ALA A 2 -22.51 13.29 -46.57
N ILE A 3 -22.88 13.10 -45.30
CA ILE A 3 -22.48 14.00 -44.21
C ILE A 3 -21.26 13.33 -43.59
N ALA A 4 -20.10 13.98 -43.71
CA ALA A 4 -18.88 13.55 -43.05
C ALA A 4 -18.51 14.60 -42.00
N ILE A 5 -18.27 14.13 -40.78
CA ILE A 5 -17.63 14.93 -39.73
C ILE A 5 -16.16 14.51 -39.75
N THR A 6 -15.30 15.39 -40.26
CA THR A 6 -13.85 15.21 -40.22
C THR A 6 -13.33 15.88 -38.95
N ILE A 7 -12.80 15.09 -38.04
CA ILE A 7 -12.17 15.57 -36.81
C ILE A 7 -10.66 15.62 -37.06
N THR A 8 -10.07 16.81 -37.11
CA THR A 8 -8.62 17.02 -37.24
C THR A 8 -8.02 17.41 -35.88
N ALA A 9 -6.74 17.10 -35.68
CA ALA A 9 -6.01 17.42 -34.44
C ALA A 9 -5.90 18.94 -34.16
N GLU A 10 -6.20 19.80 -35.14
CA GLU A 10 -6.24 21.28 -35.02
C GLU A 10 -7.56 21.80 -34.40
N SER A 11 -8.46 20.92 -33.97
CA SER A 11 -9.61 21.34 -33.16
C SER A 11 -9.15 21.60 -31.73
N SER A 12 -9.37 22.82 -31.22
CA SER A 12 -8.73 23.31 -29.99
C SER A 12 -8.86 22.40 -28.76
N PRO A 13 -9.98 21.68 -28.53
CA PRO A 13 -10.07 20.72 -27.43
C PRO A 13 -9.23 19.45 -27.64
N LEU A 14 -9.11 18.97 -28.89
CA LEU A 14 -8.32 17.77 -29.21
C LEU A 14 -6.82 18.07 -29.27
N GLU A 15 -6.44 19.25 -29.75
CA GLU A 15 -5.05 19.72 -29.70
C GLU A 15 -4.52 19.77 -28.26
N ALA A 16 -5.33 20.30 -27.33
CA ALA A 16 -5.01 20.30 -25.90
C ALA A 16 -4.84 18.88 -25.34
N ILE A 17 -5.68 17.93 -25.76
CA ILE A 17 -5.58 16.52 -25.36
C ILE A 17 -4.31 15.86 -25.93
N PHE A 18 -3.95 16.08 -27.19
CA PHE A 18 -2.72 15.52 -27.74
C PHE A 18 -1.47 16.13 -27.10
N LYS A 19 -1.50 17.45 -26.79
CA LYS A 19 -0.43 18.13 -26.07
C LYS A 19 -0.31 17.64 -24.62
N SER A 20 -1.43 17.36 -23.95
CA SER A 20 -1.43 16.80 -22.59
C SER A 20 -0.94 15.35 -22.56
N LEU A 21 -1.27 14.51 -23.55
CA LEU A 21 -0.70 13.18 -23.71
C LEU A 21 0.82 13.21 -23.92
N GLY A 22 1.32 14.15 -24.74
CA GLY A 22 2.75 14.34 -24.89
C GLY A 22 3.44 14.92 -23.64
N ALA A 23 2.71 15.65 -22.80
CA ALA A 23 3.22 16.16 -21.52
C ALA A 23 3.21 15.07 -20.42
N TYR A 24 2.24 14.16 -20.46
CA TYR A 24 2.16 13.00 -19.58
C TYR A 24 3.45 12.16 -19.61
N GLU A 25 3.94 11.79 -20.78
CA GLU A 25 5.19 11.00 -20.93
C GLU A 25 6.42 11.69 -20.29
N ARG A 26 6.38 13.02 -20.12
CA ARG A 26 7.47 13.77 -19.47
C ARG A 26 7.29 13.89 -17.95
N GLU A 27 6.06 13.75 -17.46
CA GLU A 27 5.70 14.05 -16.07
C GLU A 27 5.09 12.85 -15.31
N GLU A 28 4.97 11.68 -15.94
CA GLU A 28 4.41 10.46 -15.33
C GLU A 28 5.13 10.07 -14.03
N SER A 29 6.44 10.34 -13.94
CA SER A 29 7.22 10.11 -12.72
C SER A 29 6.72 10.95 -11.54
N LYS A 30 6.18 12.16 -11.78
CA LYS A 30 5.60 13.01 -10.73
C LYS A 30 4.31 12.38 -10.20
N LEU A 31 3.43 11.93 -11.10
CA LEU A 31 2.21 11.22 -10.74
C LEU A 31 2.52 9.96 -9.91
N PHE A 32 3.44 9.11 -10.39
CA PHE A 32 3.80 7.88 -9.67
C PHE A 32 4.46 8.16 -8.32
N ASN A 33 5.20 9.26 -8.19
CA ASN A 33 5.74 9.69 -6.91
C ASN A 33 4.65 10.09 -5.92
N GLU A 34 3.65 10.87 -6.35
CA GLU A 34 2.51 11.26 -5.52
C GLU A 34 1.67 10.04 -5.11
N LEU A 35 1.38 9.13 -6.04
CA LEU A 35 0.70 7.85 -5.75
C LEU A 35 1.49 6.97 -4.78
N GLY A 36 2.81 6.89 -4.94
CA GLY A 36 3.69 6.15 -4.04
C GLY A 36 3.67 6.69 -2.62
N SER A 37 3.72 8.01 -2.49
CA SER A 37 3.63 8.69 -1.19
C SER A 37 2.29 8.39 -0.52
N GLU A 38 1.18 8.54 -1.23
CA GLU A 38 -0.15 8.26 -0.70
C GLU A 38 -0.28 6.81 -0.24
N LEU A 39 0.12 5.85 -1.07
CA LEU A 39 0.08 4.43 -0.71
C LEU A 39 0.93 4.12 0.52
N LEU A 40 2.11 4.74 0.65
CA LEU A 40 2.97 4.58 1.83
C LEU A 40 2.30 5.15 3.08
N ASP A 41 1.70 6.34 2.98
CA ASP A 41 1.00 6.99 4.09
C ASP A 41 -0.17 6.14 4.56
N GLN A 42 -0.94 5.54 3.64
CA GLN A 42 -2.02 4.62 3.97
C GLN A 42 -1.53 3.36 4.69
N VAL A 43 -0.38 2.81 4.29
CA VAL A 43 0.24 1.70 5.03
C VAL A 43 0.57 2.14 6.46
N GLN A 44 1.17 3.32 6.63
CA GLN A 44 1.55 3.82 7.96
C GLN A 44 0.33 4.11 8.85
N LEU A 45 -0.74 4.68 8.29
CA LEU A 45 -2.00 4.93 8.99
C LEU A 45 -2.58 3.64 9.57
N ARG A 46 -2.57 2.54 8.81
CA ARG A 46 -3.01 1.22 9.32
C ARG A 46 -2.24 0.76 10.55
N PHE A 47 -0.94 1.06 10.66
CA PHE A 47 -0.17 0.76 11.88
C PHE A 47 -0.54 1.68 13.06
N ILE A 48 -0.84 2.94 12.78
CA ILE A 48 -1.23 3.93 13.81
C ILE A 48 -2.60 3.56 14.39
N GLU A 49 -3.54 3.22 13.51
CA GLU A 49 -4.92 2.86 13.87
C GLU A 49 -5.05 1.41 14.34
N GLY A 50 -4.13 0.54 13.90
CA GLY A 50 -4.15 -0.89 14.21
C GLY A 50 -5.22 -1.66 13.44
N VAL A 51 -5.47 -1.27 12.19
CA VAL A 51 -6.52 -1.84 11.32
C VAL A 51 -5.94 -2.45 10.05
N GLY A 52 -6.65 -3.43 9.49
CA GLY A 52 -6.35 -4.05 8.21
C GLY A 52 -6.75 -3.18 7.02
N VAL A 53 -6.41 -3.65 5.82
CA VAL A 53 -6.88 -3.07 4.55
C VAL A 53 -8.41 -3.04 4.48
N ASP A 54 -9.07 -4.02 5.11
CA ASP A 54 -10.52 -4.11 5.22
C ASP A 54 -11.14 -3.18 6.26
N GLY A 55 -10.34 -2.33 6.92
CA GLY A 55 -10.76 -1.43 7.99
C GLY A 55 -11.01 -2.13 9.34
N ASN A 56 -10.87 -3.45 9.42
CA ASN A 56 -11.11 -4.18 10.66
C ASN A 56 -9.89 -4.12 11.59
N PRO A 57 -10.06 -3.98 12.91
CA PRO A 57 -8.95 -4.02 13.85
C PRO A 57 -8.16 -5.33 13.75
N TRP A 58 -6.83 -5.23 13.76
CA TRP A 58 -5.98 -6.41 13.82
C TRP A 58 -6.20 -7.18 15.11
N VAL A 59 -6.17 -8.51 15.01
CA VAL A 59 -6.20 -9.39 16.19
C VAL A 59 -5.05 -9.01 17.12
N GLN A 60 -5.43 -8.65 18.35
CA GLN A 60 -4.50 -8.18 19.37
C GLN A 60 -3.38 -9.18 19.59
N SER A 61 -2.15 -8.71 19.53
CA SER A 61 -0.99 -9.56 19.85
C SER A 61 -0.87 -9.75 21.36
N TRP A 62 -0.41 -10.92 21.78
CA TRP A 62 -0.18 -11.22 23.19
C TRP A 62 0.76 -10.21 23.88
N ARG A 63 1.80 -9.72 23.19
CA ARG A 63 2.66 -8.65 23.72
C ARG A 63 1.86 -7.37 23.97
N ALA A 64 1.06 -6.95 22.98
CA ALA A 64 0.23 -5.75 23.09
C ALA A 64 -0.73 -5.84 24.29
N GLU A 65 -1.35 -7.02 24.49
CA GLU A 65 -2.19 -7.30 25.66
C GLU A 65 -1.43 -7.18 26.99
N MET A 66 -0.29 -7.85 27.10
CA MET A 66 0.46 -7.87 28.36
C MET A 66 1.12 -6.54 28.74
N GLN A 67 1.57 -5.78 27.75
CA GLN A 67 2.36 -4.56 27.96
C GLN A 67 1.52 -3.28 27.83
N GLY A 68 0.23 -3.40 27.49
CA GLY A 68 -0.63 -2.24 27.21
C GLY A 68 -0.20 -1.48 25.95
N GLY A 69 0.40 -2.18 24.98
CA GLY A 69 0.91 -1.59 23.73
C GLY A 69 -0.03 -1.82 22.54
N GLN A 70 0.41 -1.42 21.34
CA GLN A 70 -0.31 -1.64 20.09
C GLN A 70 0.19 -2.88 19.34
N THR A 71 -0.70 -3.56 18.62
CA THR A 71 -0.33 -4.69 17.77
C THR A 71 0.50 -4.23 16.58
N LEU A 72 1.54 -5.00 16.22
CA LEU A 72 2.58 -4.61 15.24
C LEU A 72 3.36 -3.31 15.53
N ARG A 73 3.05 -2.61 16.63
CA ARG A 73 3.75 -1.41 17.10
C ARG A 73 4.38 -1.64 18.47
N ASP A 74 5.63 -2.06 18.44
CA ASP A 74 6.54 -2.03 19.59
C ASP A 74 7.58 -0.91 19.36
N LYS A 75 8.66 -1.23 18.65
CA LYS A 75 9.69 -0.26 18.23
C LYS A 75 9.35 0.50 16.94
N GLY A 76 8.24 0.17 16.29
CA GLY A 76 7.84 0.78 15.01
C GLY A 76 8.69 0.37 13.78
N ILE A 77 9.61 -0.59 13.92
CA ILE A 77 10.54 -1.00 12.85
C ILE A 77 9.82 -1.38 11.56
N LEU A 78 8.76 -2.20 11.65
CA LEU A 78 8.03 -2.65 10.47
C LEU A 78 7.34 -1.50 9.75
N MET A 79 6.58 -0.67 10.48
CA MET A 79 5.93 0.52 9.94
C MET A 79 6.92 1.44 9.22
N ASN A 80 8.05 1.74 9.88
CA ASN A 80 9.07 2.66 9.37
C ASN A 80 9.93 2.06 8.25
N SER A 81 9.85 0.75 8.01
CA SER A 81 10.61 0.07 6.95
C SER A 81 9.91 0.07 5.60
N TYR A 82 8.62 0.45 5.56
CA TYR A 82 7.91 0.58 4.31
C TYR A 82 8.44 1.76 3.51
N THR A 83 8.64 1.55 2.22
CA THR A 83 9.09 2.54 1.25
C THR A 83 8.42 2.29 -0.09
N TYR A 84 8.62 3.19 -1.05
CA TYR A 84 8.16 3.01 -2.42
C TYR A 84 9.26 3.37 -3.41
N ASN A 85 9.21 2.76 -4.60
CA ASN A 85 10.06 3.13 -5.73
C ASN A 85 9.18 3.55 -6.91
N VAL A 86 9.55 4.68 -7.52
CA VAL A 86 8.97 5.10 -8.80
C VAL A 86 9.66 4.32 -9.91
N LEU A 87 8.85 3.61 -10.70
CA LEU A 87 9.26 2.86 -11.88
C LEU A 87 8.90 3.66 -13.14
N PRO A 88 9.49 3.34 -14.30
CA PRO A 88 9.15 4.04 -15.55
C PRO A 88 7.65 4.02 -15.88
N ASN A 89 6.93 2.98 -15.48
CA ASN A 89 5.53 2.78 -15.81
C ASN A 89 4.66 2.48 -14.59
N GLY A 90 5.08 2.91 -13.39
CA GLY A 90 4.30 2.66 -12.18
C GLY A 90 5.03 2.99 -10.89
N VAL A 91 4.46 2.46 -9.81
CA VAL A 91 5.03 2.58 -8.47
C VAL A 91 4.93 1.24 -7.76
N GLU A 92 5.98 0.88 -7.03
CA GLU A 92 5.98 -0.28 -6.14
C GLU A 92 6.10 0.18 -4.69
N VAL A 93 5.37 -0.46 -3.78
CA VAL A 93 5.39 -0.15 -2.34
C VAL A 93 5.65 -1.43 -1.57
N GLY A 94 6.56 -1.39 -0.61
CA GLY A 94 6.93 -2.60 0.13
C GLY A 94 7.98 -2.38 1.21
N THR A 95 8.44 -3.48 1.79
CA THR A 95 9.49 -3.52 2.81
C THR A 95 10.36 -4.74 2.59
N ASN A 96 11.65 -4.65 2.97
CA ASN A 96 12.59 -5.75 2.97
C ASN A 96 12.68 -6.50 4.31
N VAL A 97 11.83 -6.14 5.29
CA VAL A 97 11.80 -6.81 6.59
C VAL A 97 11.27 -8.24 6.44
N GLU A 98 12.11 -9.22 6.76
CA GLU A 98 11.84 -10.66 6.52
C GLU A 98 10.52 -11.16 7.12
N TYR A 99 10.14 -10.62 8.28
CA TYR A 99 8.93 -11.03 8.98
C TYR A 99 7.66 -10.29 8.49
N ALA A 100 7.75 -9.39 7.51
CA ALA A 100 6.60 -8.65 7.00
C ALA A 100 5.56 -9.57 6.34
N ALA A 101 6.01 -10.46 5.46
CA ALA A 101 5.14 -11.39 4.73
C ALA A 101 4.26 -12.27 5.66
N PRO A 102 4.83 -13.02 6.64
CA PRO A 102 4.00 -13.84 7.53
C PRO A 102 3.07 -13.01 8.44
N LEU A 103 3.40 -11.74 8.73
CA LEU A 103 2.47 -10.86 9.46
C LEU A 103 1.35 -10.35 8.56
N HIS A 104 1.63 -10.07 7.30
CA HIS A 104 0.65 -9.62 6.32
C HIS A 104 -0.35 -10.74 6.01
N PHE A 105 0.14 -11.88 5.50
CA PHE A 105 -0.69 -12.99 5.02
C PHE A 105 -1.16 -13.93 6.14
N GLY A 106 -0.58 -13.80 7.34
CA GLY A 106 -0.67 -14.83 8.37
C GLY A 106 0.30 -15.97 8.08
N ALA A 107 0.45 -16.87 9.06
CA ALA A 107 1.33 -18.03 8.92
C ALA A 107 0.91 -19.18 9.83
N LEU A 108 1.13 -20.41 9.34
CA LEU A 108 1.16 -21.61 10.18
C LEU A 108 2.62 -21.97 10.44
N ILE A 109 3.05 -21.89 11.70
CA ILE A 109 4.41 -22.21 12.11
C ILE A 109 4.40 -23.62 12.71
N LEU A 110 5.25 -24.48 12.16
CA LEU A 110 5.40 -25.89 12.54
C LEU A 110 6.82 -26.16 13.08
N PRO A 111 6.99 -27.18 13.94
CA PRO A 111 8.32 -27.59 14.38
C PRO A 111 9.13 -28.11 13.21
N LYS A 112 10.35 -27.58 13.03
CA LYS A 112 11.29 -28.06 12.00
C LYS A 112 11.78 -29.47 12.32
N ASN A 113 12.05 -29.74 13.59
CA ASN A 113 12.53 -31.03 14.10
C ASN A 113 11.69 -31.44 15.32
N GLY A 114 11.39 -32.73 15.44
CA GLY A 114 10.62 -33.26 16.57
C GLY A 114 9.14 -32.87 16.55
N ALA A 115 8.44 -33.12 17.65
CA ALA A 115 6.98 -33.02 17.72
C ALA A 115 6.44 -31.66 18.21
N TYR A 116 7.31 -30.75 18.68
CA TYR A 116 6.87 -29.51 19.33
C TYR A 116 7.80 -28.33 19.08
N ILE A 117 7.20 -27.14 18.96
CA ILE A 117 7.86 -25.85 19.05
C ILE A 117 7.96 -25.49 20.53
N THR A 118 9.13 -25.05 20.97
CA THR A 118 9.37 -24.60 22.34
C THR A 118 9.88 -23.17 22.33
N PHE A 119 9.23 -22.29 23.06
CA PHE A 119 9.62 -20.87 23.16
C PHE A 119 9.24 -20.29 24.52
N ASN A 120 9.95 -19.25 24.94
CA ASN A 120 9.69 -18.56 26.20
C ASN A 120 8.69 -17.41 25.98
N VAL A 121 7.71 -17.30 26.87
CA VAL A 121 6.63 -16.33 26.83
C VAL A 121 6.50 -15.74 28.23
N GLY A 122 7.02 -14.52 28.44
CA GLY A 122 6.94 -13.84 29.73
C GLY A 122 7.63 -14.59 30.89
N GLY A 123 8.76 -15.25 30.61
CA GLY A 123 9.51 -16.05 31.59
C GLY A 123 9.06 -17.51 31.69
N GLN A 124 7.91 -17.88 31.12
CA GLN A 124 7.42 -19.26 31.11
C GLN A 124 7.67 -19.95 29.76
N TYR A 125 8.25 -21.15 29.79
CA TYR A 125 8.40 -21.95 28.58
C TYR A 125 7.07 -22.59 28.17
N ARG A 126 6.73 -22.45 26.89
CA ARG A 126 5.56 -23.09 26.26
C ARG A 126 6.04 -24.13 25.27
N ARG A 127 5.30 -25.24 25.19
CA ARG A 127 5.53 -26.33 24.25
C ARG A 127 4.24 -26.62 23.49
N VAL A 128 4.23 -26.38 22.18
CA VAL A 128 3.03 -26.49 21.32
C VAL A 128 3.36 -27.24 20.03
N LYS A 129 2.36 -27.88 19.43
CA LYS A 129 2.54 -28.61 18.15
C LYS A 129 2.61 -27.68 16.95
N GLN A 130 1.96 -26.52 17.03
CA GLN A 130 1.93 -25.50 15.99
C GLN A 130 1.64 -24.13 16.62
N VAL A 131 1.97 -23.06 15.88
CA VAL A 131 1.51 -21.70 16.18
C VAL A 131 0.77 -21.18 14.94
N VAL A 132 -0.40 -20.61 15.16
CA VAL A 132 -1.18 -19.94 14.11
C VAL A 132 -1.01 -18.43 14.31
N LEU A 133 -0.44 -17.76 13.32
CA LEU A 133 -0.32 -16.32 13.26
C LEU A 133 -1.46 -15.79 12.37
N PRO A 134 -2.43 -15.03 12.92
CA PRO A 134 -3.50 -14.47 12.10
C PRO A 134 -2.96 -13.40 11.14
N PRO A 135 -3.56 -13.25 9.95
CA PRO A 135 -3.21 -12.20 9.01
C PRO A 135 -3.48 -10.82 9.62
N ARG A 136 -2.61 -9.88 9.28
CA ARG A 136 -2.72 -8.46 9.62
C ARG A 136 -2.36 -7.70 8.36
N THR A 137 -3.30 -7.58 7.43
CA THR A 137 -3.04 -7.00 6.12
C THR A 137 -2.60 -5.55 6.28
N GLN A 138 -1.41 -5.23 5.77
CA GLN A 138 -0.80 -3.89 5.89
C GLN A 138 -0.75 -3.17 4.54
N LEU A 139 -0.48 -3.92 3.47
CA LEU A 139 -0.41 -3.44 2.10
C LEU A 139 -1.72 -3.77 1.39
N GLY A 140 -2.20 -2.85 0.56
CA GLY A 140 -3.42 -3.04 -0.21
C GLY A 140 -4.15 -1.73 -0.43
N ILE A 141 -5.11 -1.79 -1.34
CA ILE A 141 -6.02 -0.69 -1.67
C ILE A 141 -7.40 -1.10 -1.18
N ASN A 142 -8.04 -0.20 -0.44
CA ASN A 142 -9.44 -0.30 -0.04
C ASN A 142 -10.25 0.82 -0.73
N PRO A 143 -11.59 0.83 -0.63
CA PRO A 143 -12.40 1.83 -1.32
C PRO A 143 -12.05 3.29 -0.97
N GLU A 144 -11.72 3.58 0.29
CA GLU A 144 -11.34 4.93 0.73
C GLU A 144 -10.00 5.37 0.13
N ASN A 145 -9.03 4.44 0.06
CA ASN A 145 -7.74 4.69 -0.56
C ASN A 145 -7.88 4.83 -2.07
N GLU A 146 -8.73 4.02 -2.70
CA GLU A 146 -8.99 4.11 -4.14
C GLU A 146 -9.50 5.49 -4.53
N GLU A 147 -10.42 6.07 -3.76
CA GLU A 147 -10.90 7.44 -3.99
C GLU A 147 -9.77 8.46 -3.89
N SER A 148 -8.89 8.33 -2.88
CA SER A 148 -7.73 9.23 -2.72
C SER A 148 -6.75 9.13 -3.89
N LEU A 149 -6.47 7.92 -4.37
CA LEU A 149 -5.62 7.71 -5.55
C LEU A 149 -6.26 8.25 -6.83
N LEU A 150 -7.58 8.07 -7.00
CA LEU A 150 -8.32 8.62 -8.14
C LEU A 150 -8.33 10.16 -8.14
N ASN A 151 -8.40 10.77 -6.96
CA ASN A 151 -8.31 12.23 -6.82
C ASN A 151 -6.92 12.73 -7.25
N ILE A 152 -5.84 12.07 -6.83
CA ILE A 152 -4.47 12.41 -7.27
C ILE A 152 -4.35 12.33 -8.80
N VAL A 153 -4.87 11.25 -9.41
CA VAL A 153 -4.85 11.10 -10.88
C VAL A 153 -5.68 12.20 -11.56
N GLY A 154 -6.87 12.49 -11.03
CA GLY A 154 -7.77 13.52 -11.55
C GLY A 154 -7.15 14.91 -11.50
N ASP A 155 -6.55 15.28 -10.37
CA ASP A 155 -5.86 16.56 -10.18
C ASP A 155 -4.67 16.69 -11.12
N PHE A 156 -3.88 15.62 -11.28
CA PHE A 156 -2.76 15.59 -12.21
C PHE A 156 -3.21 15.82 -13.67
N ILE A 157 -4.28 15.14 -14.12
CA ILE A 157 -4.82 15.33 -15.47
C ILE A 157 -5.34 16.76 -15.65
N ASN A 158 -6.03 17.31 -14.66
CA ASN A 158 -6.53 18.68 -14.69
C ASN A 158 -5.38 19.70 -14.82
N GLU A 159 -4.29 19.51 -14.08
CA GLU A 159 -3.09 20.35 -14.19
C GLU A 159 -2.46 20.28 -15.58
N LEU A 160 -2.37 19.08 -16.18
CA LEU A 160 -1.82 18.91 -17.53
C LEU A 160 -2.68 19.61 -18.59
N ILE A 161 -4.01 19.48 -18.51
CA ILE A 161 -4.94 20.19 -19.41
C ILE A 161 -4.80 21.71 -19.22
N LEU A 162 -4.80 22.15 -17.95
CA LEU A 162 -4.39 23.46 -17.44
C LEU A 162 -3.29 24.14 -18.27
N ARG A 163 -2.14 23.48 -18.27
CA ARG A 163 -0.88 24.00 -18.82
C ARG A 163 -0.75 23.83 -20.34
N SER A 164 -1.57 22.95 -20.92
CA SER A 164 -1.59 22.68 -22.35
C SER A 164 -2.43 23.69 -23.13
N SER A 165 -3.38 24.36 -22.47
CA SER A 165 -4.20 25.47 -23.00
C SER A 165 -3.39 26.75 -23.16
#